data_AF-A0A2D6PJF7-F1
#
_entry.id   AF-A0A2D6PJF7-F1
#
_cell.length_a   1.000
_cell.length_b   1.000
_cell.length_c   1.000
_cell.angle_alpha   90.00
_cell.angle_beta   90.00
_cell.angle_gamma   90.00
#
_symmetry.space_group_name_H-M   'P 1'
#
loop_
_entity.id
_entity.type
_entity.pdbx_description
1 polymer ?
#
loop_
_entity_poly.entity_id
_entity_poly.type
_entity_poly.pdbx_seq_one_letter_code
_entity_poly.pdbx_strand_id
1 'polypeptide(L)' 'MEKIYKKLKPLKVSHLDGVTFEFKDYWFNLRPSNTEPLLRVNLEANDRKTMNKKKRELLKRIK' A
#
# COMPACT_ATOMS: atom_id res chain seq x y z
N MET A 1 9.45 -7.02 0.10
CA MET A 1 8.35 -6.06 0.28
C MET A 1 7.04 -6.74 0.69
N GLU A 2 6.48 -7.63 -0.13
CA GLU A 2 5.19 -8.28 0.16
C GLU A 2 5.14 -9.04 1.52
N LYS A 3 6.19 -9.81 1.84
CA LYS A 3 6.30 -10.55 3.12
C LYS A 3 6.20 -9.63 4.35
N ILE A 4 6.60 -8.36 4.24
CA ILE A 4 6.53 -7.39 5.35
C ILE A 4 5.08 -6.98 5.59
N TYR A 5 4.33 -6.71 4.52
CA TYR A 5 2.95 -6.25 4.62
C TYR A 5 1.97 -7.39 4.91
N LYS A 6 2.26 -8.63 4.48
CA LYS A 6 1.50 -9.82 4.91
C LYS A 6 1.55 -10.02 6.44
N LYS A 7 2.64 -9.65 7.12
CA LYS A 7 2.73 -9.69 8.60
C LYS A 7 1.79 -8.71 9.29
N LEU A 8 1.29 -7.69 8.60
CA LEU A 8 0.31 -6.75 9.14
C LEU A 8 -1.11 -7.32 9.17
N LYS A 9 -1.30 -8.58 8.77
CA LYS A 9 -2.59 -9.28 8.75
C LYS A 9 -3.67 -8.47 8.01
N PRO A 10 -3.45 -8.18 6.72
CA PRO A 10 -4.47 -7.54 5.89
C PRO A 10 -5.74 -8.40 5.87
N LEU A 11 -6.90 -7.77 5.72
CA LEU A 11 -8.16 -8.47 5.52
C LEU A 11 -8.17 -9.21 4.18
N LYS A 12 -7.53 -8.61 3.17
CA LYS A 12 -7.41 -9.19 1.83
C LYS A 12 -6.11 -8.75 1.16
N VAL A 13 -5.56 -9.65 0.34
CA VAL A 13 -4.43 -9.37 -0.55
C VAL A 13 -4.83 -9.76 -1.96
N SER A 14 -4.58 -8.87 -2.92
CA SER A 14 -4.86 -9.10 -4.35
C SER A 14 -3.61 -8.82 -5.19
N HIS A 15 -3.48 -9.54 -6.31
CA HIS A 15 -2.32 -9.51 -7.22
C HIS A 15 -2.68 -9.11 -8.66
N LEU A 16 -3.86 -8.52 -8.89
CA LEU A 16 -4.39 -8.23 -10.23
C LEU A 16 -3.68 -7.08 -10.98
N ASP A 17 -3.30 -6.00 -10.29
CA ASP A 17 -2.52 -4.86 -10.85
C ASP A 17 -1.50 -4.39 -9.82
N GLY A 18 -0.36 -5.09 -9.74
CA GLY A 18 0.57 -4.97 -8.62
C GLY A 18 0.09 -5.76 -7.41
N VAL A 19 0.36 -5.25 -6.20
CA VAL A 19 -0.05 -5.89 -4.94
C VAL A 19 -0.89 -4.92 -4.12
N THR A 20 -2.16 -5.29 -3.93
CA THR A 20 -3.11 -4.55 -3.11
C THR A 20 -3.26 -5.19 -1.75
N PHE A 21 -3.18 -4.38 -0.69
CA PHE A 21 -3.44 -4.77 0.69
C PHE A 21 -4.65 -3.99 1.20
N GLU A 22 -5.69 -4.70 1.58
CA GLU A 22 -6.90 -4.11 2.15
C GLU A 22 -6.93 -4.35 3.66
N PHE A 23 -7.20 -3.30 4.43
CA PHE A 23 -7.42 -3.30 5.87
C PHE A 23 -8.79 -2.70 6.17
N LYS A 24 -9.21 -2.76 7.43
CA LYS A 24 -10.52 -2.26 7.86
C LYS A 24 -10.78 -0.80 7.49
N ASP A 25 -9.78 0.06 7.70
CA ASP A 25 -9.94 1.52 7.60
C ASP A 25 -9.21 2.15 6.41
N TYR A 26 -8.42 1.37 5.69
CA TYR A 26 -7.58 1.84 4.59
C TYR A 26 -7.16 0.69 3.68
N TRP A 27 -6.77 1.02 2.46
CA TRP A 27 -6.15 0.09 1.54
C TRP A 27 -5.03 0.79 0.80
N PHE A 28 -4.06 0.02 0.32
CA PHE A 28 -3.04 0.55 -0.58
C PHE A 28 -2.64 -0.46 -1.64
N ASN A 29 -2.17 0.05 -2.77
CA ASN A 29 -1.67 -0.71 -3.89
C ASN A 29 -0.23 -0.27 -4.21
N LEU A 30 0.63 -1.27 -4.41
CA LEU A 30 2.00 -1.11 -4.86
C LEU A 30 2.15 -1.75 -6.23
N ARG A 31 2.49 -0.94 -7.24
CA ARG A 31 2.70 -1.44 -8.61
C ARG A 31 3.95 -0.83 -9.24
N PRO A 32 4.78 -1.60 -9.95
CA PRO A 32 5.81 -1.03 -10.81
C PRO A 32 5.18 -0.10 -11.86
N SER A 33 5.86 0.99 -12.20
CA SER A 33 5.48 1.79 -13.36
C SER A 33 5.89 1.06 -14.63
N ASN A 34 5.00 0.99 -15.62
CA ASN A 34 5.26 0.29 -16.89
C ASN A 34 6.15 1.10 -17.84
N THR A 35 6.25 2.41 -17.62
CA THR A 35 6.90 3.35 -18.56
C THR A 35 8.12 4.04 -17.97
N GLU A 36 8.35 3.92 -16.66
CA GLU A 36 9.40 4.63 -15.94
C GLU A 36 9.98 3.72 -14.84
N PRO A 37 11.26 3.87 -14.45
CA PRO A 37 11.88 3.05 -13.40
C PRO A 37 11.45 3.50 -11.99
N LEU A 38 10.14 3.53 -11.74
CA LEU A 38 9.53 4.04 -10.50
C LEU A 38 8.50 3.06 -9.94
N LEU A 39 8.31 3.07 -8.62
CA LEU A 39 7.24 2.35 -7.94
C LEU A 39 6.06 3.29 -7.68
N ARG A 40 4.86 2.92 -8.13
CA ARG A 40 3.62 3.65 -7.87
C ARG A 40 2.97 3.15 -6.59
N VAL A 41 2.48 4.10 -5.78
CA VAL A 41 1.80 3.83 -4.52
C VAL A 41 0.47 4.57 -4.51
N ASN A 42 -0.63 3.82 -4.55
CA ASN A 42 -1.97 4.35 -4.31
C ASN A 42 -2.38 4.00 -2.89
N LEU A 43 -2.90 4.96 -2.12
CA LEU A 43 -3.34 4.77 -0.74
C LEU A 43 -4.61 5.58 -0.52
N GLU A 44 -5.64 4.92 -0.01
CA GLU A 44 -6.87 5.57 0.43
C GLU A 44 -7.21 5.10 1.84
N ALA A 45 -7.88 5.97 2.60
CA ALA A 45 -8.38 5.66 3.92
C ALA A 45 -9.71 6.36 4.15
N ASN A 46 -10.48 5.85 5.10
CA ASN A 46 -11.79 6.39 5.45
C ASN A 46 -11.73 7.84 5.96
N ASP A 47 -10.58 8.28 6.47
CA ASP A 47 -10.37 9.64 6.95
C ASP A 47 -8.96 10.16 6.64
N ARG A 48 -8.84 11.50 6.61
CA ARG A 48 -7.60 12.19 6.25
C ARG A 48 -6.47 11.98 7.26
N LYS A 49 -6.77 11.80 8.55
CA LYS A 49 -5.78 11.56 9.60
C LYS A 49 -5.15 10.18 9.41
N THR A 50 -5.95 9.16 9.16
CA THR A 50 -5.49 7.80 8.85
C THR A 50 -4.69 7.77 7.55
N MET A 51 -5.19 8.41 6.48
CA MET A 51 -4.46 8.48 5.20
C MET A 51 -3.06 9.10 5.40
N ASN A 52 -2.97 10.26 6.05
CA ASN A 52 -1.69 10.95 6.27
C ASN A 52 -0.72 10.12 7.13
N LYS A 53 -1.23 9.47 8.19
CA LYS A 53 -0.43 8.60 9.05
C LYS A 53 0.12 7.41 8.26
N LYS A 54 -0.74 6.72 7.50
CA LYS A 54 -0.36 5.54 6.72
C LYS A 54 0.55 5.88 5.54
N LYS A 55 0.35 7.03 4.89
CA LYS A 55 1.26 7.55 3.86
C LYS A 55 2.68 7.69 4.40
N ARG A 56 2.84 8.32 5.57
CA ARG A 56 4.16 8.51 6.21
C ARG A 56 4.78 7.18 6.62
N GLU A 57 4.00 6.25 7.16
CA GLU A 57 4.48 4.91 7.52
C GLU A 57 4.93 4.11 6.29
N LEU A 58 4.18 4.18 5.18
CA LEU A 58 4.50 3.49 3.93
C LEU A 58 5.77 4.04 3.29
N LEU A 59 5.87 5.37 3.12
CA LEU A 59 7.04 6.00 2.51
C LEU A 59 8.33 5.79 3.30
N LYS A 60 8.26 5.62 4.63
CA LYS A 60 9.45 5.27 5.44
C LYS A 60 9.94 3.84 5.21
N ARG A 61 9.05 2.93 4.80
CA ARG A 61 9.34 1.51 4.59
C ARG A 61 9.74 1.19 3.14
N ILE A 62 9.32 2.04 2.20
CA ILE A 62 9.75 2.01 0.80
C ILE A 62 11.03 2.84 0.72
N LYS A 63 12.19 2.18 0.83
CA LYS A 63 13.51 2.77 0.65
C LYS A 63 14.31 1.94 -0.33
#